data_AF-A0A0J8QP99-F1
#
_entry.id   AF-A0A0J8QP99-F1
#
_cell.length_a   1.000
_cell.length_b   1.000
_cell.length_c   1.000
_cell.angle_alpha   90.00
_cell.angle_beta   90.00
_cell.angle_gamma   90.00
#
_symmetry.space_group_name_H-M   'P 1'
#
loop_
_entity.id
_entity.type
_entity.pdbx_description
1 polymer ?
#
loop_
_entity_poly.entity_id
_entity_poly.type
_entity_poly.pdbx_seq_one_letter_code
_entity_poly.pdbx_strand_id
1 'polypeptide(L)'
;MGDGDYLYAFQEVIMPIGYEFNPDLVIISAGFDAAAGDELGGCFVTPPCYAHMTSMLMNLANGKVAVCLEAGVSTVRKVTMIQSKYWQCMYPKGPPERFWGNRVHDIIRQYQAKQLYDDRNYDWQVPLLVIFHDPPELMGIPHPLTNKLEAHNCWMADGVKDYIEWAMNRNIAVIDVNIPKHITRSNTADRYEDEDRSKEKMASELAVYLWENYIEYEFFSLFSVASCNVADC
;
A
#
# COMPACT_ATOMS: atom_id res chain seq x y z
N MET A 1 -18.33 -20.00 10.16
CA MET A 1 -17.70 -20.61 11.35
C MET A 1 -18.15 -19.86 12.59
N GLY A 2 -18.31 -20.55 13.72
CA GLY A 2 -18.76 -19.94 14.98
C GLY A 2 -17.94 -20.41 16.17
N ASP A 3 -18.40 -20.12 17.37
CA ASP A 3 -17.69 -20.38 18.63
C ASP A 3 -17.13 -21.80 18.75
N GLY A 4 -17.93 -22.81 18.39
CA GLY A 4 -17.53 -24.21 18.48
C GLY A 4 -16.33 -24.55 17.59
N ASP A 5 -16.26 -23.99 16.38
CA ASP A 5 -15.16 -24.23 15.43
C ASP A 5 -13.85 -23.65 15.97
N TYR A 6 -13.92 -22.44 16.53
CA TYR A 6 -12.77 -21.73 17.10
C TYR A 6 -12.27 -22.41 18.38
N LEU A 7 -13.17 -22.80 19.28
CA LEU A 7 -12.80 -23.51 20.50
C LEU A 7 -12.19 -24.88 20.18
N TYR A 8 -12.75 -25.60 19.20
CA TYR A 8 -12.19 -26.87 18.74
C TYR A 8 -10.77 -26.68 18.18
N ALA A 9 -10.55 -25.70 17.31
CA ALA A 9 -9.21 -25.39 16.80
C ALA A 9 -8.23 -24.99 17.91
N PHE A 10 -8.69 -24.25 18.92
CA PHE A 10 -7.84 -23.88 20.06
C PHE A 10 -7.45 -25.08 20.91
N GLN A 11 -8.39 -26.01 21.15
CA GLN A 11 -8.14 -27.19 21.98
C GLN A 11 -7.28 -28.24 21.27
N GLU A 12 -7.53 -28.49 19.99
CA GLU A 12 -6.87 -29.56 19.25
C GLU A 12 -5.53 -29.14 18.63
N VAL A 13 -5.34 -27.85 18.35
CA VAL A 13 -4.18 -27.37 17.60
C VAL A 13 -3.41 -26.31 18.39
N ILE A 14 -4.04 -25.18 18.70
CA ILE A 14 -3.30 -24.00 19.19
C ILE A 14 -2.71 -24.23 20.58
N MET A 15 -3.50 -24.74 21.53
CA MET A 15 -3.03 -24.95 22.90
C MET A 15 -1.98 -26.06 23.02
N PRO A 16 -2.14 -27.25 22.38
CA PRO A 16 -1.08 -28.26 22.38
C PRO A 16 0.26 -27.72 21.87
N ILE A 17 0.24 -26.99 20.74
CA ILE A 17 1.44 -26.33 20.19
C ILE A 17 1.98 -25.29 21.17
N GLY A 18 1.12 -24.49 21.78
CA GLY A 18 1.50 -23.47 22.76
C GLY A 18 2.20 -24.05 24.00
N TYR A 19 1.72 -25.19 24.51
CA TYR A 19 2.35 -25.89 25.62
C TYR A 19 3.68 -26.54 25.24
N GLU A 20 3.76 -27.14 24.05
CA GLU A 20 5.02 -27.74 23.55
C GLU A 20 6.10 -26.68 23.31
N PHE A 21 5.72 -25.55 22.71
CA PHE A 21 6.62 -24.44 22.44
C PHE A 21 7.09 -23.75 23.73
N ASN A 22 6.26 -23.75 24.77
CA ASN A 22 6.53 -23.14 26.08
C ASN A 22 7.05 -21.68 25.97
N PRO A 23 6.24 -20.74 25.45
CA PRO A 23 6.66 -19.37 25.21
C PRO A 23 6.93 -18.59 26.50
N ASP A 24 7.85 -17.63 26.45
CA ASP A 24 8.08 -16.64 27.52
C ASP A 24 7.18 -15.39 27.42
N LEU A 25 6.49 -15.21 26.28
CA LEU A 25 5.56 -14.12 25.99
C LEU A 25 4.58 -14.56 24.89
N VAL A 26 3.29 -14.26 25.05
CA VAL A 26 2.27 -14.44 24.01
C VAL A 26 1.85 -13.08 23.46
N ILE A 27 1.77 -12.93 22.14
CA ILE A 27 1.28 -11.72 21.48
C ILE A 27 0.06 -12.10 20.63
N ILE A 28 -1.09 -11.47 20.92
CA ILE A 28 -2.35 -11.68 20.20
C ILE A 28 -2.55 -10.54 19.22
N SER A 29 -2.58 -10.86 17.94
CA SER A 29 -3.11 -9.99 16.90
C SER A 29 -4.64 -10.05 16.94
N ALA A 30 -5.26 -9.15 17.70
CA ALA A 30 -6.70 -9.16 17.96
C ALA A 30 -7.47 -8.38 16.88
N GLY A 31 -7.72 -9.04 15.75
CA GLY A 31 -8.76 -8.64 14.80
C GLY A 31 -10.14 -9.07 15.30
N PHE A 32 -11.18 -8.32 14.93
CA PHE A 32 -12.58 -8.62 15.25
C PHE A 32 -13.45 -8.84 14.00
N ASP A 33 -12.83 -9.00 12.84
CA ASP A 33 -13.47 -9.36 11.57
C ASP A 33 -14.24 -10.70 11.64
N ALA A 34 -13.81 -11.64 12.49
CA ALA A 34 -14.54 -12.89 12.70
C ALA A 34 -15.75 -12.77 13.67
N ALA A 35 -16.00 -11.60 14.25
CA ALA A 35 -17.07 -11.40 15.23
C ALA A 35 -18.47 -11.54 14.61
N ALA A 36 -19.41 -12.06 15.40
CA ALA A 36 -20.80 -12.13 15.00
C ALA A 36 -21.37 -10.72 14.72
N GLY A 37 -21.81 -10.49 13.49
CA GLY A 37 -22.34 -9.21 13.03
C GLY A 37 -21.35 -8.37 12.23
N ASP A 38 -20.11 -8.85 12.03
CA ASP A 38 -19.19 -8.24 11.07
C ASP A 38 -19.59 -8.59 9.63
N GLU A 39 -19.71 -7.58 8.78
CA GLU A 39 -20.18 -7.71 7.39
C GLU A 39 -19.10 -8.22 6.43
N LEU A 40 -17.82 -8.19 6.83
CA LEU A 40 -16.69 -8.57 5.98
C LEU A 40 -16.23 -10.01 6.23
N GLY A 41 -16.12 -10.44 7.49
CA GLY A 41 -15.53 -11.74 7.84
C GLY A 41 -16.50 -12.93 7.78
N GLY A 42 -17.82 -12.70 7.78
CA GLY A 42 -18.84 -13.75 7.59
C GLY A 42 -18.81 -14.88 8.63
N CYS A 43 -18.21 -14.62 9.80
CA CYS A 43 -18.14 -15.55 10.92
C CYS A 43 -19.07 -15.11 12.06
N PHE A 44 -19.27 -16.01 13.01
CA PHE A 44 -20.25 -15.85 14.09
C PHE A 44 -19.60 -16.05 15.46
N VAL A 45 -18.40 -15.49 15.65
CA VAL A 45 -17.69 -15.60 16.93
C VAL A 45 -18.25 -14.59 17.92
N THR A 46 -18.72 -15.06 19.06
CA THR A 46 -19.35 -14.22 20.08
C THR A 46 -18.31 -13.61 21.03
N PRO A 47 -18.60 -12.48 21.70
CA PRO A 47 -17.70 -11.89 22.68
C PRO A 47 -17.28 -12.87 23.81
N PRO A 48 -18.16 -13.73 24.37
CA PRO A 48 -17.75 -14.80 25.29
C PRO A 48 -16.70 -15.75 24.72
N CYS A 49 -16.78 -16.08 23.43
CA CYS A 49 -15.79 -16.97 22.80
C CYS A 49 -14.40 -16.31 22.71
N TYR A 50 -14.32 -15.02 22.35
CA TYR A 50 -13.06 -14.26 22.41
C TYR A 50 -12.47 -14.23 23.82
N ALA A 51 -13.31 -14.07 24.85
CA ALA A 51 -12.87 -14.13 26.25
C ALA A 51 -12.32 -15.52 26.62
N HIS A 52 -12.98 -16.59 26.18
CA HIS A 52 -12.50 -17.96 26.39
C HIS A 52 -11.15 -18.22 25.72
N MET A 53 -11.00 -17.88 24.44
CA MET A 53 -9.74 -18.04 23.71
C MET A 53 -8.58 -17.27 24.37
N THR A 54 -8.83 -16.02 24.79
CA THR A 54 -7.85 -15.20 25.49
C THR A 54 -7.46 -15.83 26.83
N SER A 55 -8.44 -16.33 27.60
CA SER A 55 -8.20 -17.02 28.87
C SER A 55 -7.37 -18.29 28.69
N MET A 56 -7.55 -19.03 27.60
CA MET A 56 -6.73 -20.22 27.32
C MET A 56 -5.27 -19.82 27.11
N LEU A 57 -5.00 -18.77 26.32
CA LEU A 57 -3.65 -18.27 26.05
C LEU A 57 -2.96 -17.68 27.28
N MET A 58 -3.71 -17.12 28.24
CA MET A 58 -3.16 -16.64 29.51
C MET A 58 -2.55 -17.76 30.39
N ASN A 59 -2.86 -19.03 30.12
CA ASN A 59 -2.20 -20.14 30.81
C ASN A 59 -0.77 -20.41 30.30
N LEU A 60 -0.37 -19.77 29.20
CA LEU A 60 0.98 -19.82 28.65
C LEU A 60 1.80 -18.63 29.17
N ALA A 61 3.14 -18.70 29.03
CA ALA A 61 4.04 -17.59 29.34
C ALA A 61 3.88 -16.95 30.74
N ASN A 62 3.41 -17.73 31.73
CA ASN A 62 3.05 -17.23 33.07
C ASN A 62 2.12 -16.00 33.01
N GLY A 63 1.17 -15.98 32.07
CA GLY A 63 0.20 -14.89 31.91
C GLY A 63 0.76 -13.63 31.24
N LYS A 64 2.00 -13.65 30.73
CA LYS A 64 2.56 -12.56 29.93
C LYS A 64 1.92 -12.57 28.55
N VAL A 65 0.79 -11.88 28.41
CA VAL A 65 0.05 -11.76 27.16
C VAL A 65 -0.06 -10.29 26.77
N ALA A 66 0.36 -9.95 25.55
CA ALA A 66 0.15 -8.64 24.93
C ALA A 66 -0.94 -8.75 23.86
N VAL A 67 -1.97 -7.91 23.94
CA VAL A 67 -3.08 -7.88 22.96
C VAL A 67 -2.96 -6.63 22.11
N CYS A 68 -2.96 -6.80 20.79
CA CYS A 68 -2.77 -5.73 19.82
C CYS A 68 -3.95 -5.70 18.85
N LEU A 69 -4.75 -4.62 18.88
CA LEU A 69 -5.80 -4.34 17.89
C LEU A 69 -5.19 -4.17 16.48
N GLU A 70 -5.94 -4.23 15.38
CA GLU A 70 -5.44 -4.17 13.99
C GLU A 70 -4.43 -3.05 13.66
N ALA A 71 -4.53 -1.85 14.26
CA ALA A 71 -3.49 -0.82 14.15
C ALA A 71 -2.11 -1.31 14.67
N GLY A 72 -2.14 -2.25 15.59
CA GLY A 72 -1.04 -3.05 16.12
C GLY A 72 -0.53 -4.13 15.17
N VAL A 73 -1.26 -4.59 14.15
CA VAL A 73 -0.73 -5.54 13.13
C VAL A 73 0.35 -4.89 12.28
N SER A 74 0.15 -3.63 11.89
CA SER A 74 1.21 -2.81 11.28
C SER A 74 2.43 -2.71 12.21
N THR A 75 2.19 -2.53 13.51
CA THR A 75 3.25 -2.45 14.52
C THR A 75 3.97 -3.79 14.70
N VAL A 76 3.24 -4.91 14.78
CA VAL A 76 3.80 -6.26 14.88
C VAL A 76 4.57 -6.59 13.62
N ARG A 77 4.06 -6.27 12.41
CA ARG A 77 4.82 -6.43 11.16
C ARG A 77 6.10 -5.59 11.15
N LYS A 78 6.06 -4.34 11.62
CA LYS A 78 7.25 -3.49 11.79
C LYS A 78 8.24 -4.11 12.77
N VAL A 79 7.77 -4.60 13.92
CA VAL A 79 8.61 -5.29 14.93
C VAL A 79 9.20 -6.58 14.35
N THR A 80 8.41 -7.42 13.69
CA THR A 80 8.87 -8.65 13.04
C THR A 80 9.93 -8.34 11.99
N MET A 81 9.75 -7.31 11.15
CA MET A 81 10.76 -6.88 10.18
C MET A 81 12.06 -6.43 10.86
N ILE A 82 11.99 -5.63 11.93
CA ILE A 82 13.17 -5.16 12.67
C ILE A 82 13.88 -6.33 13.38
N GLN A 83 13.12 -7.21 14.03
CA GLN A 83 13.62 -8.33 14.81
C GLN A 83 14.07 -9.51 13.95
N SER A 84 13.61 -9.60 12.71
CA SER A 84 14.03 -10.62 11.75
C SER A 84 15.54 -10.68 11.50
N LYS A 85 16.26 -9.60 11.83
CA LYS A 85 17.73 -9.51 11.83
C LYS A 85 18.38 -10.39 12.90
N TYR A 86 17.74 -10.52 14.06
CA TYR A 86 18.27 -11.24 15.23
C TYR A 86 17.70 -12.65 15.33
N TRP A 87 16.50 -12.89 14.80
CA TRP A 87 15.77 -14.14 14.94
C TRP A 87 15.57 -14.81 13.58
N GLN A 88 16.16 -15.99 13.40
CA GLN A 88 16.08 -16.75 12.13
C GLN A 88 14.65 -17.12 11.75
N CYS A 89 13.79 -17.40 12.74
CA CYS A 89 12.39 -17.79 12.56
C CYS A 89 11.43 -16.64 12.19
N MET A 90 11.84 -15.38 12.33
CA MET A 90 10.96 -14.24 12.06
C MET A 90 11.01 -13.81 10.58
N TYR A 91 9.84 -13.73 9.95
CA TYR A 91 9.63 -13.32 8.55
C TYR A 91 8.41 -12.38 8.42
N PRO A 92 8.38 -11.46 7.43
CA PRO A 92 9.35 -11.27 6.35
C PRO A 92 10.65 -10.61 6.84
N LYS A 93 11.77 -10.90 6.17
CA LYS A 93 13.04 -10.21 6.45
C LYS A 93 12.93 -8.75 5.97
N GLY A 94 13.35 -7.81 6.80
CA GLY A 94 13.44 -6.40 6.41
C GLY A 94 14.52 -6.17 5.34
N PRO A 95 14.49 -5.03 4.62
CA PRO A 95 15.57 -4.67 3.71
C PRO A 95 16.91 -4.53 4.46
N PRO A 96 18.06 -4.75 3.78
CA PRO A 96 19.37 -4.54 4.37
C PRO A 96 19.55 -3.07 4.81
N GLU A 97 20.31 -2.83 5.89
CA GLU A 97 20.48 -1.48 6.49
C GLU A 97 21.10 -0.46 5.54
N ARG A 98 21.88 -0.93 4.59
CA ARG A 98 22.41 -0.10 3.51
C ARG A 98 22.38 -0.92 2.23
N PHE A 99 21.72 -0.38 1.23
CA PHE A 99 21.81 -0.84 -0.13
C PHE A 99 21.84 0.37 -1.07
N TRP A 100 22.43 0.19 -2.23
CA TRP A 100 22.35 1.18 -3.29
C TRP A 100 21.10 0.89 -4.12
N GLY A 101 20.17 1.84 -4.14
CA GLY A 101 18.93 1.73 -4.90
C GLY A 101 18.19 3.06 -4.92
N ASN A 102 17.38 3.25 -5.96
CA ASN A 102 16.44 4.37 -6.04
C ASN A 102 15.06 3.86 -5.63
N ARG A 103 14.21 4.77 -5.13
CA ARG A 103 12.80 4.41 -4.91
C ARG A 103 12.16 4.11 -6.27
N VAL A 104 11.37 3.04 -6.32
CA VAL A 104 10.77 2.59 -7.60
C VAL A 104 9.85 3.69 -8.19
N HIS A 105 9.25 4.53 -7.35
CA HIS A 105 8.48 5.68 -7.81
C HIS A 105 9.28 6.64 -8.70
N ASP A 106 10.56 6.87 -8.41
CA ASP A 106 11.41 7.78 -9.18
C ASP A 106 11.73 7.18 -10.55
N ILE A 107 11.98 5.86 -10.57
CA ILE A 107 12.28 5.09 -11.79
C ILE A 107 11.04 5.09 -12.71
N ILE A 108 9.87 4.80 -12.17
CA ILE A 108 8.61 4.79 -12.91
C ILE A 108 8.34 6.15 -13.53
N ARG A 109 8.50 7.22 -12.75
CA ARG A 109 8.27 8.58 -13.25
C ARG A 109 9.21 8.94 -14.41
N GLN A 110 10.48 8.56 -14.31
CA GLN A 110 11.44 8.77 -15.40
C GLN A 110 11.05 7.97 -16.66
N TYR A 111 10.56 6.74 -16.48
CA TYR A 111 10.09 5.92 -17.59
C TYR A 111 8.82 6.51 -18.26
N GLN A 112 7.81 6.89 -17.48
CA GLN A 112 6.58 7.53 -17.98
C GLN A 112 6.88 8.82 -18.73
N ALA A 113 7.72 9.69 -18.16
CA ALA A 113 8.13 10.94 -18.79
C ALA A 113 8.82 10.71 -20.14
N LYS A 114 9.65 9.66 -20.26
CA LYS A 114 10.30 9.31 -21.52
C LYS A 114 9.31 8.85 -22.58
N GLN A 115 8.37 7.97 -22.23
CA GLN A 115 7.34 7.48 -23.16
C GLN A 115 6.50 8.65 -23.72
N LEU A 116 6.06 9.56 -22.85
CA LEU A 116 5.27 10.72 -23.26
C LEU A 116 6.07 11.77 -24.05
N TYR A 117 7.37 11.88 -23.80
CA TYR A 117 8.26 12.78 -24.53
C TYR A 117 8.50 12.31 -25.98
N ASP A 118 8.51 11.00 -26.21
CA ASP A 118 8.70 10.43 -27.53
C ASP A 118 7.44 10.62 -28.41
N ASP A 119 6.25 10.74 -27.80
CA ASP A 119 4.93 10.89 -28.46
C ASP A 119 4.32 12.31 -28.38
N ARG A 120 5.15 13.36 -28.34
CA ARG A 120 4.68 14.74 -28.11
C ARG A 120 3.78 15.29 -29.22
N ASN A 121 2.61 15.81 -28.83
CA ASN A 121 1.64 16.47 -29.72
C ASN A 121 1.05 17.78 -29.14
N TYR A 122 1.65 18.37 -28.10
CA TYR A 122 1.09 19.54 -27.40
C TYR A 122 1.36 20.89 -28.08
N ASP A 123 2.29 20.96 -29.03
CA ASP A 123 2.60 22.19 -29.80
C ASP A 123 1.57 22.47 -30.91
N TRP A 124 0.53 21.64 -31.02
CA TRP A 124 -0.45 21.68 -32.10
C TRP A 124 -1.69 22.41 -31.60
N GLN A 125 -2.34 23.23 -32.44
CA GLN A 125 -3.61 23.91 -32.12
C GLN A 125 -4.79 22.93 -32.08
N VAL A 126 -4.77 22.03 -31.10
CA VAL A 126 -5.78 20.99 -30.88
C VAL A 126 -6.35 21.11 -29.47
N PRO A 127 -7.54 20.55 -29.18
CA PRO A 127 -8.07 20.56 -27.81
C PRO A 127 -7.07 19.98 -26.82
N LEU A 128 -6.99 20.54 -25.62
CA LEU A 128 -6.05 20.14 -24.57
C LEU A 128 -6.77 19.41 -23.43
N LEU A 129 -6.27 18.23 -23.06
CA LEU A 129 -6.67 17.46 -21.89
C LEU A 129 -5.54 17.48 -20.87
N VAL A 130 -5.83 17.96 -19.66
CA VAL A 130 -4.88 17.91 -18.53
C VAL A 130 -5.37 16.87 -17.54
N ILE A 131 -4.53 15.89 -17.24
CA ILE A 131 -4.84 14.78 -16.33
C ILE A 131 -3.98 14.93 -15.08
N PHE A 132 -4.64 15.10 -13.93
CA PHE A 132 -3.99 15.01 -12.63
C PHE A 132 -4.29 13.64 -12.04
N HIS A 133 -3.23 12.92 -11.67
CA HIS A 133 -3.38 11.57 -11.12
C HIS A 133 -2.29 11.25 -10.10
N ASP A 134 -2.58 10.29 -9.24
CA ASP A 134 -1.61 9.70 -8.34
C ASP A 134 -0.62 8.80 -9.10
N PRO A 135 0.59 8.56 -8.56
CA PRO A 135 1.55 7.69 -9.19
C PRO A 135 0.94 6.28 -9.35
N PRO A 136 1.27 5.56 -10.42
CA PRO A 136 0.70 4.25 -10.68
C PRO A 136 1.02 3.29 -9.54
N GLU A 137 0.11 2.33 -9.33
CA GLU A 137 0.28 1.35 -8.27
C GLU A 137 1.23 0.24 -8.70
N LEU A 138 2.06 -0.20 -7.75
CA LEU A 138 2.91 -1.38 -7.92
C LEU A 138 2.23 -2.57 -7.28
N MET A 139 1.76 -3.47 -8.12
CA MET A 139 1.27 -4.77 -7.69
C MET A 139 2.36 -5.81 -7.87
N GLY A 140 2.36 -6.85 -7.05
CA GLY A 140 3.19 -7.99 -7.30
C GLY A 140 2.92 -9.14 -6.36
N ILE A 141 3.22 -10.34 -6.84
CA ILE A 141 3.03 -11.56 -6.09
C ILE A 141 4.38 -11.89 -5.40
N PRO A 142 4.47 -11.77 -4.06
CA PRO A 142 5.71 -12.08 -3.37
C PRO A 142 5.95 -13.60 -3.34
N HIS A 143 7.21 -14.00 -3.29
CA HIS A 143 7.56 -15.41 -3.13
C HIS A 143 6.97 -15.96 -1.81
N PRO A 144 6.25 -17.10 -1.81
CA PRO A 144 5.39 -17.52 -0.71
C PRO A 144 6.14 -17.78 0.62
N LEU A 145 7.41 -18.18 0.55
CA LEU A 145 8.20 -18.50 1.75
C LEU A 145 9.08 -17.34 2.24
N THR A 146 9.59 -16.53 1.32
CA THR A 146 10.61 -15.52 1.64
C THR A 146 10.02 -14.13 1.67
N ASN A 147 8.78 -13.98 1.18
CA ASN A 147 8.09 -12.73 0.94
C ASN A 147 8.89 -11.75 0.05
N LYS A 148 9.89 -12.26 -0.68
CA LYS A 148 10.70 -11.45 -1.58
C LYS A 148 9.86 -11.11 -2.81
N LEU A 149 9.82 -9.82 -3.13
CA LEU A 149 9.18 -9.33 -4.34
C LEU A 149 10.22 -9.29 -5.47
N GLU A 150 9.96 -10.03 -6.55
CA GLU A 150 10.86 -10.11 -7.70
C GLU A 150 10.27 -9.36 -8.88
N ALA A 151 11.09 -8.57 -9.58
CA ALA A 151 10.62 -7.60 -10.57
C ALA A 151 9.77 -8.22 -11.70
N HIS A 152 10.02 -9.48 -12.09
CA HIS A 152 9.25 -10.17 -13.12
C HIS A 152 7.87 -10.65 -12.66
N ASN A 153 7.63 -10.64 -11.34
CA ASN A 153 6.33 -10.92 -10.70
C ASN A 153 5.67 -9.62 -10.21
N CYS A 154 6.14 -8.47 -10.70
CA CYS A 154 5.56 -7.17 -10.43
C CYS A 154 4.93 -6.59 -11.69
N TRP A 155 3.83 -5.88 -11.50
CA TRP A 155 3.15 -5.13 -12.54
C TRP A 155 2.96 -3.69 -12.07
N MET A 156 3.12 -2.76 -13.00
CA MET A 156 2.72 -1.37 -12.82
C MET A 156 1.29 -1.25 -13.35
N ALA A 157 0.37 -0.90 -12.47
CA ALA A 157 -1.01 -0.61 -12.85
C ALA A 157 -1.15 0.90 -13.05
N ASP A 158 -1.35 1.29 -14.30
CA ASP A 158 -1.52 2.67 -14.71
C ASP A 158 -2.88 2.82 -15.42
N GLY A 159 -3.89 3.24 -14.66
CA GLY A 159 -5.24 3.45 -15.18
C GLY A 159 -5.35 4.67 -16.10
N VAL A 160 -4.32 5.51 -16.19
CA VAL A 160 -4.35 6.74 -16.98
C VAL A 160 -4.01 6.49 -18.45
N LYS A 161 -3.27 5.43 -18.74
CA LYS A 161 -2.80 5.10 -20.09
C LYS A 161 -3.94 5.00 -21.12
N ASP A 162 -5.08 4.41 -20.73
CA ASP A 162 -6.24 4.27 -21.61
C ASP A 162 -6.85 5.63 -22.00
N TYR A 163 -6.86 6.60 -21.08
CA TYR A 163 -7.33 7.96 -21.34
C TYR A 163 -6.37 8.72 -22.28
N ILE A 164 -5.06 8.53 -22.10
CA ILE A 164 -4.04 9.11 -22.97
C ILE A 164 -4.19 8.53 -24.39
N GLU A 165 -4.27 7.21 -24.53
CA GLU A 165 -4.48 6.57 -25.84
C GLU A 165 -5.80 7.03 -26.50
N TRP A 166 -6.88 7.15 -25.72
CA TRP A 166 -8.17 7.66 -26.21
C TRP A 166 -8.07 9.11 -26.74
N ALA A 167 -7.33 9.97 -26.05
CA ALA A 167 -7.14 11.37 -26.39
C ALA A 167 -6.25 11.53 -27.63
N MET A 168 -5.14 10.80 -27.68
CA MET A 168 -4.23 10.77 -28.83
C MET A 168 -4.94 10.31 -30.11
N ASN A 169 -5.79 9.28 -30.02
CA ASN A 169 -6.62 8.82 -31.14
C ASN A 169 -7.65 9.84 -31.65
N ARG A 170 -7.97 10.86 -30.84
CA ARG A 170 -8.88 11.97 -31.19
C ARG A 170 -8.15 13.25 -31.55
N ASN A 171 -6.82 13.19 -31.66
CA ASN A 171 -5.98 14.35 -31.90
C ASN A 171 -6.20 15.45 -30.84
N ILE A 172 -6.28 15.04 -29.57
CA ILE A 172 -6.35 15.92 -28.40
C ILE A 172 -4.94 15.93 -27.78
N ALA A 173 -4.39 17.11 -27.52
CA ALA A 173 -3.13 17.26 -26.80
C ALA A 173 -3.32 16.84 -25.33
N VAL A 174 -2.31 16.19 -24.75
CA VAL A 174 -2.40 15.72 -23.36
C VAL A 174 -1.24 16.28 -22.54
N ILE A 175 -1.56 16.82 -21.36
CA ILE A 175 -0.60 17.08 -20.29
C ILE A 175 -0.90 16.08 -19.16
N ASP A 176 0.05 15.18 -18.93
CA ASP A 176 -0.02 14.18 -17.88
C ASP A 176 0.73 14.67 -16.63
N VAL A 177 0.02 14.79 -15.51
CA VAL A 177 0.53 15.36 -14.26
C VAL A 177 0.45 14.33 -13.13
N ASN A 178 1.58 13.70 -12.86
CA ASN A 178 1.75 12.78 -11.74
C ASN A 178 2.00 13.55 -10.42
N ILE A 179 1.14 13.36 -9.42
CA ILE A 179 1.23 13.97 -8.09
C ILE A 179 1.97 13.02 -7.14
N PRO A 180 3.23 13.29 -6.75
CA PRO A 180 3.98 12.36 -5.91
C PRO A 180 3.33 12.19 -4.54
N LYS A 181 3.22 10.92 -4.10
CA LYS A 181 2.78 10.56 -2.74
C LYS A 181 3.77 10.99 -1.66
N HIS A 182 5.05 11.06 -1.99
CA HIS A 182 6.13 11.44 -1.08
C HIS A 182 7.27 12.10 -1.86
N ILE A 183 7.86 13.18 -1.32
CA ILE A 183 9.03 13.82 -1.91
C ILE A 183 10.30 13.29 -1.27
N THR A 184 11.11 12.58 -2.05
CA THR A 184 12.43 12.09 -1.61
C THR A 184 13.39 13.27 -1.37
N ARG A 185 13.61 13.64 -0.10
CA ARG A 185 14.54 14.72 0.30
C ARG A 185 15.95 14.26 0.61
N SER A 186 16.13 12.98 0.96
CA SER A 186 17.43 12.37 1.24
C SER A 186 17.51 10.95 0.67
N ASN A 187 18.72 10.51 0.33
CA ASN A 187 18.99 9.17 -0.23
C ASN A 187 18.97 8.04 0.81
N THR A 188 18.65 8.32 2.08
CA THR A 188 18.59 7.32 3.15
C THR A 188 17.24 6.62 3.10
N ALA A 189 17.13 5.58 2.28
CA ALA A 189 15.93 4.76 2.10
C ALA A 189 15.81 3.68 3.19
N ASP A 190 16.07 4.04 4.45
CA ASP A 190 16.25 3.06 5.53
C ASP A 190 14.93 2.80 6.28
N ARG A 191 13.86 3.53 5.92
CA ARG A 191 12.59 3.54 6.66
C ARG A 191 11.39 3.60 5.72
N TYR A 192 10.29 3.02 6.22
CA TYR A 192 8.97 3.21 5.66
C TYR A 192 8.56 4.67 5.85
N GLU A 193 8.14 5.31 4.76
CA GLU A 193 7.68 6.70 4.74
C GLU A 193 6.19 6.70 4.41
N ASP A 194 5.41 7.39 5.22
CA ASP A 194 3.99 7.65 4.95
C ASP A 194 3.82 8.72 3.86
N GLU A 195 2.61 8.81 3.30
CA GLU A 195 2.28 9.86 2.33
C GLU A 195 2.42 11.26 2.96
N ASP A 196 2.93 12.21 2.16
CA ASP A 196 3.14 13.58 2.61
C ASP A 196 1.78 14.25 2.89
N ARG A 197 1.57 14.69 4.14
CA ARG A 197 0.34 15.39 4.54
C ARG A 197 0.05 16.67 3.75
N SER A 198 1.07 17.24 3.10
CA SER A 198 0.95 18.43 2.25
C SER A 198 0.65 18.14 0.78
N LYS A 199 0.37 16.87 0.41
CA LYS A 199 0.10 16.46 -0.98
C LYS A 199 -0.94 17.32 -1.67
N GLU A 200 -2.07 17.60 -1.02
CA GLU A 200 -3.14 18.44 -1.55
C GLU A 200 -2.69 19.88 -1.84
N LYS A 201 -1.90 20.47 -0.93
CA LYS A 201 -1.36 21.82 -1.09
C LYS A 201 -0.37 21.87 -2.26
N MET A 202 0.48 20.86 -2.39
CA MET A 202 1.46 20.76 -3.48
C MET A 202 0.77 20.55 -4.83
N ALA A 203 -0.26 19.71 -4.88
CA ALA A 203 -1.07 19.50 -6.08
C ALA A 203 -1.74 20.81 -6.53
N SER A 204 -2.27 21.58 -5.58
CA SER A 204 -2.89 22.88 -5.85
C SER A 204 -1.88 23.90 -6.39
N GLU A 205 -0.70 24.00 -5.76
CA GLU A 205 0.37 24.90 -6.21
C GLU A 205 0.88 24.52 -7.61
N LEU A 206 1.01 23.22 -7.90
CA LEU A 206 1.40 22.73 -9.21
C LEU A 206 0.36 23.03 -10.29
N ALA A 207 -0.93 22.88 -9.97
CA ALA A 207 -2.01 23.19 -10.88
C ALA A 207 -2.05 24.68 -11.25
N VAL A 208 -1.88 25.57 -10.26
CA VAL A 208 -1.77 27.02 -10.49
C VAL A 208 -0.56 27.34 -11.36
N TYR A 209 0.60 26.76 -11.05
CA TYR A 209 1.82 26.96 -11.85
C TYR A 209 1.64 26.53 -13.31
N LEU A 210 1.06 25.35 -13.55
CA LEU A 210 0.77 24.87 -14.91
C LEU A 210 -0.21 25.77 -15.64
N TRP A 211 -1.25 26.23 -14.94
CA TRP A 211 -2.23 27.15 -15.50
C TRP A 211 -1.58 28.45 -15.97
N GLU A 212 -0.90 29.14 -15.06
CA GLU A 212 -0.31 30.46 -15.30
C GLU A 212 0.83 30.43 -16.32
N ASN A 213 1.61 29.34 -16.39
CA ASN A 213 2.84 29.33 -17.19
C ASN A 213 2.70 28.61 -18.54
N TYR A 214 1.75 27.68 -18.68
CA TYR A 214 1.67 26.82 -19.87
C TYR A 214 0.28 26.77 -20.52
N ILE A 215 -0.81 27.01 -19.77
CA ILE A 215 -2.18 26.85 -20.29
C ILE A 215 -2.81 28.19 -20.67
N GLU A 216 -2.78 29.17 -19.77
CA GLU A 216 -3.47 30.47 -19.92
C GLU A 216 -3.03 31.23 -21.17
N TYR A 217 -1.76 31.11 -21.54
CA TYR A 217 -1.19 31.84 -22.67
C TYR A 217 -1.41 31.19 -24.05
N GLU A 218 -1.73 29.88 -24.12
CA GLU A 218 -1.76 29.14 -25.39
C GLU A 218 -3.14 28.62 -25.82
N PHE A 219 -4.08 28.36 -24.91
CA PHE A 219 -5.33 27.64 -25.24
C PHE A 219 -6.61 28.41 -24.88
N PHE A 220 -7.19 29.16 -25.83
CA PHE A 220 -8.48 29.86 -25.67
C PHE A 220 -9.69 29.09 -26.22
N SER A 221 -9.50 27.88 -26.74
CA SER A 221 -10.58 27.07 -27.35
C SER A 221 -10.66 25.68 -26.73
N LEU A 222 -11.60 25.51 -25.80
CA LEU A 222 -12.06 24.26 -25.19
C LEU A 222 -11.07 23.59 -24.21
N PHE A 223 -11.24 23.89 -22.92
CA PHE A 223 -10.53 23.26 -21.80
C PHE A 223 -11.48 22.28 -21.09
N SER A 224 -11.03 21.05 -20.81
CA SER A 224 -11.77 20.08 -19.99
C SER A 224 -10.80 19.42 -19.02
N VAL A 225 -11.08 19.55 -17.73
CA VAL A 225 -10.31 18.90 -16.64
C VAL A 225 -10.99 17.58 -16.31
N ALA A 226 -10.24 16.49 -16.39
CA ALA A 226 -10.65 15.20 -15.85
C ALA A 226 -9.76 14.88 -14.65
N SER A 227 -10.36 14.68 -13.49
CA SER A 227 -9.71 14.06 -12.32
C SER A 227 -10.11 12.60 -12.30
N CYS A 228 -9.15 11.70 -12.38
CA CYS A 228 -9.38 10.27 -12.28
C CYS A 228 -8.77 9.77 -10.97
N ASN A 229 -9.61 9.51 -9.98
CA ASN A 229 -9.19 8.80 -8.77
C ASN A 229 -9.30 7.31 -9.07
N VAL A 230 -8.16 6.61 -9.18
CA VAL A 230 -8.11 5.15 -9.40
C VAL A 230 -8.44 4.36 -8.13
N ALA A 231 -8.81 5.04 -7.04
CA ALA A 231 -9.02 4.43 -5.73
C ALA A 231 -10.33 3.62 -5.56
N ASP A 232 -11.23 3.61 -6.56
CA ASP A 232 -12.55 2.94 -6.48
C ASP A 232 -12.79 1.89 -7.60
N CYS A 233 -11.78 1.09 -7.96
CA CYS A 233 -11.95 -0.07 -8.86
C CYS A 233 -11.50 -1.39 -8.19
#